data_AF-A0A812N5H1-F1
#
_entry.id   AF-A0A812N5H1-F1
#
_cell.length_a   1.000
_cell.length_b   1.000
_cell.length_c   1.000
_cell.angle_alpha   90.00
_cell.angle_beta   90.00
_cell.angle_gamma   90.00
#
_symmetry.space_group_name_H-M   'P 1'
#
loop_
_entity.id
_entity.type
_entity.pdbx_description
1 polymer ?
#
loop_
_entity_poly.entity_id
_entity_poly.type
_entity_poly.pdbx_seq_one_letter_code
_entity_poly.pdbx_strand_id
1 'polypeptide(L)'
;MFANSLWQAQKLLHGSQSHIMLPLSLVVTASVLVLYKHWKDDQGGDPTKTFLALIVVQMLPLVFLEKKILSCPDPVSMLSRFGSKVLLMHGCFLALRICTWPLLEVGIGVCNLIGFAAVCAALFFGFGFQASMLLQQMDLLGLVALGIGGAFLTEVVDFHNHQSLLEGTIFTSANYIEILAFVPAVWMVHQTAKKAEDWSSISGATREKQATAFFAFLVCFYILEDLISAYRLINVEPMGAVGHIVHFLLLSDFACFLLAHIYNPDKLSGGLLRWWGPEQHWV
;
A
#
# COMPACT_ATOMS: atom_id res chain seq x y z
N MET A 1 16.43 16.44 13.79
CA MET A 1 16.68 15.24 14.61
C MET A 1 15.95 14.01 14.05
N PHE A 2 14.64 14.07 13.85
CA PHE A 2 13.82 12.98 13.29
C PHE A 2 14.38 12.34 12.00
N ALA A 3 14.74 13.17 11.02
CA ALA A 3 15.28 12.70 9.74
C ALA A 3 16.61 11.91 9.87
N ASN A 4 17.43 12.22 10.87
CA ASN A 4 18.68 11.47 11.13
C ASN A 4 18.38 10.11 11.77
N SER A 5 17.39 10.04 12.66
CA SER A 5 16.96 8.78 13.28
C SER A 5 16.34 7.83 12.26
N LEU A 6 15.47 8.33 11.36
CA LEU A 6 14.92 7.54 10.25
C LEU A 6 16.03 6.99 9.35
N TRP A 7 17.00 7.83 8.99
CA TRP A 7 18.13 7.40 8.18
C TRP A 7 18.99 6.34 8.87
N GLN A 8 19.24 6.48 10.18
CA GLN A 8 19.98 5.47 10.95
C GLN A 8 19.23 4.14 11.03
N ALA A 9 17.93 4.17 11.27
CA ALA A 9 17.08 2.98 11.26
C ALA A 9 17.13 2.28 9.88
N GLN A 10 17.01 3.05 8.80
CA GLN A 10 17.07 2.53 7.43
C GLN A 10 18.44 1.92 7.12
N LYS A 11 19.54 2.54 7.57
CA LYS A 11 20.90 2.03 7.41
C LYS A 11 21.15 0.73 8.19
N LEU A 12 20.51 0.58 9.35
CA LEU A 12 20.55 -0.65 10.15
C LEU A 12 19.75 -1.78 9.51
N LEU A 13 18.55 -1.48 9.00
CA LEU A 13 17.64 -2.46 8.40
C LEU A 13 18.12 -2.97 7.04
N HIS A 14 18.65 -2.08 6.20
CA HIS A 14 18.99 -2.40 4.81
C HIS A 14 20.48 -2.68 4.57
N GLY A 15 21.32 -2.46 5.59
CA GLY A 15 22.76 -2.59 5.46
C GLY A 15 23.36 -1.63 4.42
N SER A 16 24.65 -1.80 4.14
CA SER A 16 25.38 -0.92 3.20
C SER A 16 25.20 -1.29 1.72
N GLN A 17 24.63 -2.45 1.38
CA GLN A 17 24.69 -2.97 0.01
C GLN A 17 23.39 -3.54 -0.57
N SER A 18 22.31 -3.76 0.19
CA SER A 18 21.10 -4.40 -0.36
C SER A 18 19.78 -3.90 0.23
N HIS A 19 19.29 -2.78 -0.29
CA HIS A 19 18.03 -2.15 0.12
C HIS A 19 16.74 -2.93 -0.23
N ILE A 20 16.83 -4.16 -0.73
CA ILE A 20 15.66 -4.95 -1.17
C ILE A 20 15.49 -6.21 -0.31
N MET A 21 16.48 -6.55 0.54
CA MET A 21 16.46 -7.81 1.30
C MET A 21 15.30 -7.89 2.29
N LEU A 22 15.05 -6.81 3.05
CA LEU A 22 13.97 -6.80 4.04
C LEU A 22 12.58 -6.93 3.37
N PRO A 23 12.20 -6.10 2.40
CA PRO A 23 10.93 -6.24 1.69
C PRO A 23 10.71 -7.62 1.08
N LEU A 24 11.76 -8.16 0.44
CA LEU A 24 11.72 -9.49 -0.16
C LEU A 24 11.56 -10.59 0.90
N SER A 25 12.26 -10.49 2.03
CA SER A 25 12.15 -11.46 3.12
C SER A 25 10.76 -11.48 3.74
N LEU A 26 10.09 -10.32 3.83
CA LEU A 26 8.72 -10.20 4.33
C LEU A 26 7.72 -10.88 3.36
N VAL A 27 7.86 -10.65 2.05
CA VAL A 27 7.02 -11.33 1.04
C VAL A 27 7.25 -12.85 1.04
N VAL A 28 8.51 -13.28 1.15
CA VAL A 28 8.84 -14.72 1.26
C VAL A 28 8.23 -15.30 2.52
N THR A 29 8.29 -14.59 3.65
CA THR A 29 7.67 -15.02 4.90
C THR A 29 6.16 -15.19 4.74
N ALA A 30 5.47 -14.18 4.20
CA ALA A 30 4.03 -14.27 3.92
C ALA A 30 3.68 -15.43 2.97
N SER A 31 4.50 -15.64 1.93
CA SER A 31 4.32 -16.76 0.97
C SER A 31 4.51 -18.12 1.63
N VAL A 32 5.50 -18.26 2.52
CA VAL A 32 5.70 -19.50 3.31
C VAL A 32 4.52 -19.76 4.22
N LEU A 33 3.91 -18.74 4.83
CA LEU A 33 2.69 -18.89 5.63
C LEU A 33 1.51 -19.42 4.79
N VAL A 34 1.33 -18.90 3.56
CA VAL A 34 0.32 -19.39 2.62
C VAL A 34 0.55 -20.86 2.29
N LEU A 35 1.78 -21.24 1.93
CA LEU A 35 2.13 -22.62 1.58
C LEU A 35 1.97 -23.57 2.77
N TYR A 36 2.39 -23.14 3.96
CA TYR A 36 2.24 -23.91 5.19
C TYR A 36 0.77 -24.17 5.49
N LYS A 37 -0.09 -23.14 5.41
CA LYS A 37 -1.52 -23.25 5.64
C LYS A 37 -2.18 -24.12 4.58
N HIS A 38 -1.80 -23.97 3.31
CA HIS A 38 -2.28 -24.82 2.22
C HIS A 38 -1.95 -26.30 2.44
N TRP A 39 -0.73 -26.62 2.91
CA TRP A 39 -0.33 -28.00 3.21
C TRP A 39 -1.10 -28.61 4.39
N LYS A 40 -1.55 -27.78 5.34
CA LYS A 40 -2.30 -28.22 6.54
C LYS A 40 -3.82 -28.23 6.36
N ASP A 41 -4.34 -27.68 5.27
CA ASP A 41 -5.76 -27.56 4.99
C ASP A 41 -6.29 -28.85 4.34
N ASP A 42 -6.74 -29.79 5.17
CA ASP A 42 -7.28 -31.08 4.70
C ASP A 42 -8.73 -30.98 4.19
N GLN A 43 -9.48 -29.92 4.54
CA GLN A 43 -10.92 -29.83 4.28
C GLN A 43 -11.27 -28.90 3.11
N GLY A 44 -10.35 -28.05 2.68
CA GLY A 44 -10.55 -27.13 1.57
C GLY A 44 -11.48 -25.98 1.94
N GLY A 45 -11.00 -24.76 1.78
CA GLY A 45 -11.81 -23.55 1.98
C GLY A 45 -11.49 -22.78 3.27
N ASP A 46 -10.29 -22.99 3.83
CA ASP A 46 -9.81 -22.19 4.96
C ASP A 46 -9.75 -20.69 4.59
N PRO A 47 -10.55 -19.81 5.23
CA PRO A 47 -10.56 -18.38 4.93
C PRO A 47 -9.23 -17.69 5.25
N THR A 48 -8.46 -18.21 6.21
CA THR A 48 -7.14 -17.69 6.56
C THR A 48 -6.14 -17.91 5.42
N LYS A 49 -6.26 -19.00 4.65
CA LYS A 49 -5.43 -19.25 3.47
C LYS A 49 -5.67 -18.19 2.39
N THR A 50 -6.94 -17.91 2.09
CA THR A 50 -7.32 -16.88 1.12
C THR A 50 -6.83 -15.51 1.59
N PHE A 51 -7.08 -15.15 2.84
CA PHE A 51 -6.59 -13.91 3.45
C PHE A 51 -5.06 -13.73 3.31
N LEU A 52 -4.27 -14.74 3.66
CA LEU A 52 -2.81 -14.68 3.53
C LEU A 52 -2.37 -14.53 2.07
N ALA A 53 -3.05 -15.19 1.13
CA ALA A 53 -2.76 -15.05 -0.29
C ALA A 53 -3.04 -13.62 -0.79
N LEU A 54 -4.15 -13.01 -0.33
CA LEU A 54 -4.47 -11.62 -0.65
C LEU A 54 -3.43 -10.64 -0.09
N ILE A 55 -2.94 -10.87 1.14
CA ILE A 55 -1.83 -10.09 1.71
C ILE A 55 -0.60 -10.17 0.80
N VAL A 56 -0.21 -11.36 0.35
CA VAL A 56 0.95 -11.51 -0.55
C VAL A 56 0.74 -10.69 -1.82
N VAL A 57 -0.46 -10.74 -2.42
CA VAL A 57 -0.78 -9.95 -3.62
C VAL A 57 -0.68 -8.45 -3.35
N GLN A 58 -1.15 -7.96 -2.20
CA GLN A 58 -1.07 -6.55 -1.80
C GLN A 58 0.38 -6.08 -1.53
N MET A 59 1.24 -6.98 -1.03
CA MET A 59 2.65 -6.69 -0.76
C MET A 59 3.50 -6.55 -2.04
N LEU A 60 3.15 -7.27 -3.12
CA LEU A 60 3.94 -7.26 -4.37
C LEU A 60 4.09 -5.87 -5.01
N PRO A 61 3.02 -5.05 -5.14
CA PRO A 61 3.13 -3.65 -5.55
C PRO A 61 4.13 -2.84 -4.73
N LEU A 62 4.18 -3.02 -3.40
CA LEU A 62 5.06 -2.26 -2.51
C LEU A 62 6.53 -2.59 -2.78
N VAL A 63 6.88 -3.88 -2.86
CA VAL A 63 8.26 -4.30 -3.18
C VAL A 63 8.69 -3.79 -4.56
N PHE A 64 7.78 -3.84 -5.53
CA PHE A 64 8.05 -3.30 -6.87
C PHE A 64 8.29 -1.79 -6.82
N LEU A 65 7.44 -1.05 -6.10
CA LEU A 65 7.54 0.40 -5.95
C LEU A 65 8.85 0.78 -5.30
N GLU A 66 9.25 0.14 -4.21
CA GLU A 66 10.50 0.44 -3.54
C GLU A 66 11.71 0.26 -4.47
N LYS A 67 11.78 -0.88 -5.16
CA LYS A 67 12.84 -1.16 -6.15
C LYS A 67 12.89 -0.10 -7.26
N LYS A 68 11.73 0.31 -7.77
CA LYS A 68 11.69 1.25 -8.89
C LYS A 68 11.90 2.69 -8.46
N ILE A 69 11.40 3.09 -7.30
CA ILE A 69 11.61 4.42 -6.75
C ILE A 69 13.10 4.62 -6.41
N LEU A 70 13.80 3.58 -5.94
CA LEU A 70 15.26 3.57 -5.78
C LEU A 70 16.02 3.88 -7.07
N SER A 71 15.46 3.49 -8.22
CA SER A 71 16.06 3.73 -9.52
C SER A 71 15.67 5.10 -10.11
N CYS A 72 14.80 5.87 -9.43
CA CYS A 72 14.31 7.15 -9.90
C CYS A 72 15.20 8.30 -9.39
N PRO A 73 15.61 9.24 -10.27
CA PRO A 73 16.39 10.41 -9.84
C PRO A 73 15.60 11.39 -8.97
N ASP A 74 14.26 11.42 -9.07
CA ASP A 74 13.38 12.27 -8.24
C ASP A 74 12.19 11.46 -7.68
N PRO A 75 12.41 10.65 -6.63
CA PRO A 75 11.37 9.81 -6.02
C PRO A 75 10.21 10.63 -5.43
N VAL A 76 10.50 11.88 -5.04
CA VAL A 76 9.54 12.75 -4.36
C VAL A 76 8.52 13.32 -5.35
N SER A 77 8.99 13.75 -6.52
CA SER A 77 8.09 14.23 -7.58
C SER A 77 7.19 13.08 -8.08
N MET A 78 7.70 11.85 -8.12
CA MET A 78 6.88 10.68 -8.43
C MET A 78 5.76 10.45 -7.40
N LEU A 79 6.08 10.54 -6.10
CA LEU A 79 5.10 10.41 -5.02
C LEU A 79 3.97 11.44 -5.12
N SER A 80 4.29 12.70 -5.45
CA SER A 80 3.27 13.75 -5.61
C SER A 80 2.18 13.41 -6.63
N ARG A 81 2.53 12.61 -7.65
CA ARG A 81 1.64 12.27 -8.75
C ARG A 81 0.79 11.04 -8.46
N PHE A 82 1.35 9.99 -7.85
CA PHE A 82 0.57 8.80 -7.53
C PHE A 82 -0.08 8.82 -6.15
N GLY A 83 0.42 9.64 -5.22
CA GLY A 83 -0.07 9.67 -3.83
C GLY A 83 -1.56 9.96 -3.76
N SER A 84 -2.04 10.95 -4.52
CA SER A 84 -3.48 11.26 -4.61
C SER A 84 -4.29 10.07 -5.15
N LYS A 85 -3.78 9.35 -6.15
CA LYS A 85 -4.43 8.17 -6.73
C LYS A 85 -4.55 7.03 -5.70
N VAL A 86 -3.47 6.75 -4.97
CA VAL A 86 -3.48 5.72 -3.92
C VAL A 86 -4.44 6.11 -2.80
N LEU A 87 -4.45 7.37 -2.35
CA LEU A 87 -5.40 7.86 -1.34
C LEU A 87 -6.84 7.77 -1.83
N LEU A 88 -7.11 8.07 -3.09
CA LEU A 88 -8.46 7.91 -3.66
C LEU A 88 -8.92 6.46 -3.65
N MET A 89 -8.05 5.51 -4.02
CA MET A 89 -8.37 4.08 -3.91
C MET A 89 -8.70 3.69 -2.46
N HIS A 90 -7.96 4.23 -1.48
CA HIS A 90 -8.26 4.02 -0.07
C HIS A 90 -9.61 4.60 0.34
N GLY A 91 -9.91 5.83 -0.11
CA GLY A 91 -11.23 6.43 0.06
C GLY A 91 -12.36 5.59 -0.53
N CYS A 92 -12.16 5.01 -1.72
CA CYS A 92 -13.15 4.17 -2.38
C CYS A 92 -13.49 2.92 -1.56
N PHE A 93 -12.48 2.11 -1.17
CA PHE A 93 -12.80 0.89 -0.41
C PHE A 93 -13.33 1.20 0.99
N LEU A 94 -12.83 2.25 1.66
CA LEU A 94 -13.33 2.66 2.98
C LEU A 94 -14.79 3.11 2.91
N ALA A 95 -15.17 3.85 1.86
CA ALA A 95 -16.56 4.23 1.63
C ALA A 95 -17.47 2.99 1.48
N LEU A 96 -17.03 1.99 0.70
CA LEU A 96 -17.79 0.74 0.55
C LEU A 96 -17.92 -0.01 1.88
N ARG A 97 -16.84 -0.10 2.68
CA ARG A 97 -16.87 -0.72 4.02
C ARG A 97 -17.85 -0.03 4.96
N ILE A 98 -17.87 1.31 4.95
CA ILE A 98 -18.82 2.10 5.74
C ILE A 98 -20.26 1.84 5.27
N CYS A 99 -20.50 1.69 3.97
CA CYS A 99 -21.83 1.36 3.45
C CYS A 99 -22.32 -0.04 3.86
N THR A 100 -21.42 -1.02 4.00
CA THR A 100 -21.78 -2.38 4.43
C THR A 100 -22.04 -2.46 5.93
N TRP A 101 -21.10 -1.98 6.76
CA TRP A 101 -21.18 -2.14 8.21
C TRP A 101 -20.75 -0.86 8.92
N PRO A 102 -21.59 0.19 8.89
CA PRO A 102 -21.21 1.47 9.48
C PRO A 102 -20.94 1.36 10.99
N LEU A 103 -21.62 0.43 11.71
CA LEU A 103 -21.65 0.40 13.18
C LEU A 103 -21.88 -0.99 13.83
N LEU A 104 -21.92 -2.09 13.06
CA LEU A 104 -22.34 -3.40 13.60
C LEU A 104 -21.25 -4.13 14.39
N GLU A 105 -19.98 -3.90 14.10
CA GLU A 105 -18.86 -4.34 14.96
C GLU A 105 -18.22 -3.14 15.66
N VAL A 106 -18.42 -3.06 16.99
CA VAL A 106 -17.76 -2.07 17.84
C VAL A 106 -16.24 -2.24 17.71
N GLY A 107 -15.58 -1.26 17.07
CA GLY A 107 -14.14 -1.26 16.80
C GLY A 107 -13.84 -1.08 15.31
N ILE A 108 -14.18 -2.06 14.46
CA ILE A 108 -13.83 -2.03 13.03
C ILE A 108 -14.55 -0.90 12.29
N GLY A 109 -15.86 -0.73 12.53
CA GLY A 109 -16.65 0.30 11.86
C GLY A 109 -16.14 1.72 12.15
N VAL A 110 -15.74 1.97 13.40
CA VAL A 110 -15.17 3.26 13.83
C VAL A 110 -13.80 3.48 13.18
N CYS A 111 -12.96 2.45 13.07
CA CYS A 111 -11.67 2.53 12.38
C CYS A 111 -11.85 2.89 10.90
N ASN A 112 -12.83 2.28 10.21
CA ASN A 112 -13.15 2.62 8.82
C ASN A 112 -13.59 4.08 8.67
N LEU A 113 -14.44 4.58 9.58
CA LEU A 113 -14.88 5.99 9.56
C LEU A 113 -13.73 6.96 9.83
N ILE A 114 -12.88 6.67 10.82
CA ILE A 114 -11.69 7.48 11.13
C ILE A 114 -10.72 7.46 9.94
N GLY A 115 -10.47 6.29 9.35
CA GLY A 115 -9.65 6.13 8.15
C GLY A 115 -10.21 6.95 6.98
N PHE A 116 -11.53 6.91 6.76
CA PHE A 116 -12.17 7.67 5.69
C PHE A 116 -12.10 9.18 5.95
N ALA A 117 -12.28 9.64 7.19
CA ALA A 117 -12.08 11.04 7.53
C ALA A 117 -10.62 11.47 7.33
N ALA A 118 -9.66 10.63 7.72
CA ALA A 118 -8.24 10.88 7.57
C ALA A 118 -7.80 10.93 6.10
N VAL A 119 -8.31 10.04 5.24
CA VAL A 119 -7.99 10.06 3.80
C VAL A 119 -8.55 11.30 3.13
N CYS A 120 -9.78 11.72 3.49
CA CYS A 120 -10.36 12.98 3.03
C CYS A 120 -9.51 14.18 3.45
N ALA A 121 -9.06 14.22 4.71
CA ALA A 121 -8.18 15.26 5.21
C ALA A 121 -6.83 15.27 4.49
N ALA A 122 -6.22 14.11 4.25
CA ALA A 122 -4.96 14.00 3.51
C ALA A 122 -5.10 14.49 2.05
N LEU A 123 -6.19 14.11 1.37
CA LEU A 123 -6.49 14.59 0.02
C LEU A 123 -6.71 16.10 -0.04
N PHE A 124 -7.52 16.63 0.88
CA PHE A 124 -7.86 18.05 0.90
C PHE A 124 -6.66 18.93 1.30
N PHE A 125 -6.06 18.67 2.47
CA PHE A 125 -4.97 19.50 2.99
C PHE A 125 -3.63 19.21 2.34
N GLY A 126 -3.34 17.94 2.02
CA GLY A 126 -2.07 17.52 1.42
C GLY A 126 -2.03 17.79 -0.08
N PHE A 127 -3.06 17.39 -0.81
CA PHE A 127 -3.05 17.37 -2.28
C PHE A 127 -3.90 18.46 -2.93
N GLY A 128 -4.63 19.27 -2.16
CA GLY A 128 -5.52 20.30 -2.71
C GLY A 128 -6.62 19.70 -3.60
N PHE A 129 -7.05 18.48 -3.26
CA PHE A 129 -7.93 17.69 -4.10
C PHE A 129 -9.30 18.37 -4.29
N GLN A 130 -9.80 18.38 -5.52
CA GLN A 130 -11.13 18.86 -5.87
C GLN A 130 -11.97 17.71 -6.42
N ALA A 131 -13.24 17.60 -6.00
CA ALA A 131 -14.12 16.51 -6.44
C ALA A 131 -14.30 16.44 -7.97
N SER A 132 -14.21 17.58 -8.66
CA SER A 132 -14.22 17.66 -10.13
C SER A 132 -13.08 16.85 -10.78
N MET A 133 -11.97 16.63 -10.08
CA MET A 133 -10.84 15.83 -10.57
C MET A 133 -11.14 14.34 -10.59
N LEU A 134 -12.11 13.84 -9.81
CA LEU A 134 -12.48 12.41 -9.80
C LEU A 134 -12.87 11.93 -11.20
N LEU A 135 -13.67 12.74 -11.91
CA LEU A 135 -14.15 12.43 -13.25
C LEU A 135 -13.04 12.42 -14.31
N GLN A 136 -11.87 12.99 -14.00
CA GLN A 136 -10.74 12.99 -14.92
C GLN A 136 -9.82 11.77 -14.75
N GLN A 137 -9.98 10.99 -13.68
CA GLN A 137 -9.14 9.83 -13.36
C GLN A 137 -9.76 8.53 -13.90
N MET A 138 -9.87 8.41 -15.22
CA MET A 138 -10.42 7.21 -15.87
C MET A 138 -9.67 5.91 -15.51
N ASP A 139 -8.37 6.02 -15.23
CA ASP A 139 -7.56 4.87 -14.81
C ASP A 139 -7.97 4.33 -13.43
N LEU A 140 -8.30 5.21 -12.49
CA LEU A 140 -8.86 4.80 -11.20
C LEU A 140 -10.23 4.16 -11.36
N LEU A 141 -11.12 4.78 -12.15
CA LEU A 141 -12.46 4.26 -12.36
C LEU A 141 -12.41 2.86 -13.00
N GLY A 142 -11.47 2.62 -13.91
CA GLY A 142 -11.23 1.29 -14.47
C GLY A 142 -10.82 0.26 -13.42
N LEU A 143 -9.93 0.61 -12.49
CA LEU A 143 -9.51 -0.28 -11.39
C LEU A 143 -10.64 -0.55 -10.39
N VAL A 144 -11.41 0.48 -10.04
CA VAL A 144 -12.59 0.34 -9.17
C VAL A 144 -13.64 -0.56 -9.82
N ALA A 145 -13.94 -0.33 -11.10
CA ALA A 145 -14.86 -1.17 -11.86
C ALA A 145 -14.37 -2.61 -11.98
N LEU A 146 -13.06 -2.82 -12.16
CA LEU A 146 -12.45 -4.15 -12.15
C LEU A 146 -12.62 -4.85 -10.80
N GLY A 147 -12.38 -4.15 -9.69
CA GLY A 147 -12.59 -4.68 -8.35
C GLY A 147 -14.06 -5.07 -8.10
N ILE A 148 -15.00 -4.20 -8.46
CA ILE A 148 -16.44 -4.46 -8.33
C ILE A 148 -16.89 -5.61 -9.23
N GLY A 149 -16.46 -5.63 -10.49
CA GLY A 149 -16.81 -6.69 -11.44
C GLY A 149 -16.27 -8.05 -11.01
N GLY A 150 -15.02 -8.10 -10.53
CA GLY A 150 -14.43 -9.31 -9.97
C GLY A 150 -15.17 -9.80 -8.73
N ALA A 151 -15.53 -8.90 -7.82
CA ALA A 151 -16.30 -9.23 -6.64
C ALA A 151 -17.69 -9.78 -6.98
N PHE A 152 -18.42 -9.11 -7.88
CA PHE A 152 -19.72 -9.58 -8.34
C PHE A 152 -19.65 -10.99 -8.93
N LEU A 153 -18.67 -11.27 -9.79
CA LEU A 153 -18.49 -12.61 -10.36
C LEU A 153 -18.15 -13.66 -9.30
N THR A 154 -17.32 -13.30 -8.31
CA THR A 154 -16.96 -14.18 -7.18
C THR A 154 -18.22 -14.54 -6.38
N GLU A 155 -19.00 -13.52 -5.99
CA GLU A 155 -20.22 -13.71 -5.19
C GLU A 155 -21.35 -14.41 -5.94
N VAL A 156 -21.44 -14.25 -7.26
CA VAL A 156 -22.41 -15.00 -8.09
C VAL A 156 -22.06 -16.50 -8.10
N VAL A 157 -20.78 -16.84 -8.18
CA VAL A 157 -20.33 -18.25 -8.10
C VAL A 157 -20.59 -18.81 -6.71
N ASP A 158 -20.37 -18.01 -5.67
CA ASP A 158 -20.54 -18.41 -4.26
C ASP A 158 -21.96 -18.16 -3.71
N PHE A 159 -22.91 -17.75 -4.57
CA PHE A 159 -24.25 -17.31 -4.16
C PHE A 159 -25.04 -18.38 -3.39
N HIS A 160 -24.75 -19.66 -3.64
CA HIS A 160 -25.42 -20.77 -2.94
C HIS A 160 -25.21 -20.75 -1.42
N ASN A 161 -24.19 -20.03 -0.91
CA ASN A 161 -23.81 -20.02 0.49
C ASN A 161 -24.17 -18.72 1.24
N HIS A 162 -24.73 -17.70 0.57
CA HIS A 162 -24.86 -16.35 1.11
C HIS A 162 -26.31 -15.88 1.27
N GLN A 163 -26.58 -15.09 2.32
CA GLN A 163 -27.91 -14.53 2.61
C GLN A 163 -28.25 -13.30 1.75
N SER A 164 -27.25 -12.59 1.21
CA SER A 164 -27.44 -11.38 0.39
C SER A 164 -26.32 -11.19 -0.63
N LEU A 165 -26.64 -11.32 -1.92
CA LEU A 165 -25.68 -11.09 -3.01
C LEU A 165 -25.12 -9.66 -2.99
N LEU A 166 -25.96 -8.68 -2.66
CA LEU A 166 -25.57 -7.27 -2.66
C LEU A 166 -24.55 -6.97 -1.55
N GLU A 167 -24.82 -7.45 -0.34
CA GLU A 167 -23.93 -7.22 0.81
C GLU A 167 -22.57 -7.91 0.59
N GLY A 168 -22.58 -9.18 0.15
CA GLY A 168 -21.36 -9.90 -0.23
C GLY A 168 -20.59 -9.19 -1.33
N THR A 169 -21.29 -8.72 -2.38
CA THR A 169 -20.65 -8.00 -3.49
C THR A 169 -19.98 -6.72 -3.01
N ILE A 170 -20.62 -5.92 -2.15
CA ILE A 170 -20.01 -4.67 -1.67
C ILE A 170 -18.81 -4.97 -0.77
N PHE A 171 -18.92 -5.95 0.13
CA PHE A 171 -17.82 -6.36 1.02
C PHE A 171 -16.61 -6.86 0.22
N THR A 172 -16.83 -7.80 -0.71
CA THR A 172 -15.78 -8.36 -1.57
C THR A 172 -15.21 -7.30 -2.52
N SER A 173 -16.04 -6.35 -2.99
CA SER A 173 -15.57 -5.20 -3.78
C SER A 173 -14.58 -4.34 -3.00
N ALA A 174 -14.89 -4.04 -1.74
CA ALA A 174 -13.99 -3.25 -0.89
C ALA A 174 -12.62 -3.93 -0.76
N ASN A 175 -12.60 -5.24 -0.50
CA ASN A 175 -11.34 -5.99 -0.38
C ASN A 175 -10.56 -6.04 -1.69
N TYR A 176 -11.22 -6.25 -2.84
CA TYR A 176 -10.53 -6.23 -4.14
C TYR A 176 -9.99 -4.84 -4.50
N ILE A 177 -10.72 -3.78 -4.18
CA ILE A 177 -10.23 -2.40 -4.40
C ILE A 177 -9.05 -2.09 -3.48
N GLU A 178 -9.06 -2.57 -2.23
CA GLU A 178 -7.92 -2.46 -1.30
C GLU A 178 -6.66 -3.13 -1.87
N ILE A 179 -6.77 -4.37 -2.36
CA ILE A 179 -5.65 -5.07 -3.00
C ILE A 179 -5.09 -4.28 -4.18
N LEU A 180 -5.98 -3.64 -4.95
CA LEU A 180 -5.60 -2.81 -6.10
C LEU A 180 -5.11 -1.41 -5.72
N ALA A 181 -5.14 -1.01 -4.44
CA ALA A 181 -4.95 0.38 -4.05
C ALA A 181 -3.57 0.97 -4.41
N PHE A 182 -2.53 0.13 -4.50
CA PHE A 182 -1.18 0.53 -4.90
C PHE A 182 -0.88 0.33 -6.40
N VAL A 183 -1.76 -0.31 -7.16
CA VAL A 183 -1.60 -0.51 -8.61
C VAL A 183 -1.46 0.81 -9.38
N PRO A 184 -2.21 1.91 -9.08
CA PRO A 184 -2.00 3.19 -9.75
C PRO A 184 -0.57 3.71 -9.63
N ALA A 185 0.07 3.51 -8.47
CA ALA A 185 1.45 3.90 -8.26
C ALA A 185 2.39 3.06 -9.15
N VAL A 186 2.26 1.73 -9.12
CA VAL A 186 3.06 0.81 -9.95
C VAL A 186 2.99 1.20 -11.43
N TRP A 187 1.78 1.43 -11.91
CA TRP A 187 1.51 1.83 -13.28
C TRP A 187 2.19 3.16 -13.63
N MET A 188 2.05 4.16 -12.77
CA MET A 188 2.65 5.48 -12.99
C MET A 188 4.18 5.41 -13.03
N VAL A 189 4.80 4.74 -12.05
CA VAL A 189 6.26 4.56 -12.01
C VAL A 189 6.76 3.86 -13.28
N HIS A 190 6.03 2.86 -13.76
CA HIS A 190 6.36 2.17 -15.01
C HIS A 190 6.25 3.09 -16.25
N GLN A 191 5.24 3.95 -16.30
CA GLN A 191 5.07 4.90 -17.42
C GLN A 191 6.15 5.97 -17.42
N THR A 192 6.51 6.53 -16.28
CA THR A 192 7.52 7.60 -16.24
C THR A 192 8.92 7.09 -16.50
N ALA A 193 9.20 5.81 -16.27
CA ALA A 193 10.45 5.21 -16.76
C ALA A 193 10.57 5.23 -18.30
N LYS A 194 9.45 5.32 -19.03
CA LYS A 194 9.44 5.35 -20.51
C LYS A 194 9.45 6.77 -21.08
N LYS A 195 8.86 7.73 -20.37
CA LYS A 195 8.79 9.12 -20.80
C LYS A 195 9.82 9.91 -20.00
N ALA A 196 10.84 10.46 -20.67
CA ALA A 196 11.78 11.41 -20.06
C ALA A 196 11.05 12.75 -19.78
N GLU A 197 10.08 12.71 -18.88
CA GLU A 197 9.31 13.88 -18.48
C GLU A 197 10.16 14.77 -17.57
N ASP A 198 10.02 16.07 -17.79
CA ASP A 198 10.69 17.09 -16.99
C ASP A 198 10.01 17.16 -15.61
N TRP A 199 10.74 16.74 -14.57
CA TRP A 199 10.24 16.63 -13.19
C TRP A 199 10.23 17.98 -12.44
N SER A 200 10.64 19.06 -13.10
CA SER A 200 11.11 20.31 -12.48
C SER A 200 10.03 21.30 -12.03
N SER A 201 8.72 21.03 -12.21
CA SER A 201 7.69 22.06 -12.04
C SER A 201 7.08 22.21 -10.64
N ILE A 202 7.37 21.32 -9.66
CA ILE A 202 6.75 21.37 -8.33
C ILE A 202 7.74 21.91 -7.28
N SER A 203 7.32 22.95 -6.55
CA SER A 203 8.11 23.52 -5.45
C SER A 203 8.39 22.50 -4.33
N GLY A 204 9.57 22.59 -3.70
CA GLY A 204 9.99 21.67 -2.63
C GLY A 204 9.02 21.62 -1.46
N ALA A 205 8.53 22.77 -0.99
CA ALA A 205 7.61 22.84 0.15
C ALA A 205 6.27 22.12 -0.10
N THR A 206 5.72 22.20 -1.32
CA THR A 206 4.49 21.49 -1.68
C THR A 206 4.72 19.97 -1.69
N ARG A 207 5.87 19.52 -2.20
CA ARG A 207 6.26 18.11 -2.23
C ARG A 207 6.38 17.51 -0.84
N GLU A 208 7.08 18.17 0.07
CA GLU A 208 7.23 17.72 1.46
C GLU A 208 5.87 17.62 2.17
N LYS A 209 4.99 18.61 1.97
CA LYS A 209 3.64 18.61 2.53
C LYS A 209 2.81 17.41 2.04
N GLN A 210 2.80 17.16 0.73
CA GLN A 210 2.08 16.04 0.12
C GLN A 210 2.60 14.69 0.63
N ALA A 211 3.92 14.53 0.68
CA ALA A 211 4.55 13.34 1.20
C ALA A 211 4.19 13.08 2.67
N THR A 212 4.29 14.13 3.50
CA THR A 212 3.98 14.06 4.93
C THR A 212 2.52 13.64 5.13
N ALA A 213 1.59 14.30 4.42
CA ALA A 213 0.17 13.96 4.50
C ALA A 213 -0.12 12.52 4.05
N PHE A 214 0.50 12.09 2.95
CA PHE A 214 0.36 10.73 2.43
C PHE A 214 0.85 9.67 3.43
N PHE A 215 2.08 9.77 3.91
CA PHE A 215 2.64 8.77 4.81
C PHE A 215 2.06 8.85 6.23
N ALA A 216 1.69 10.04 6.71
CA ALA A 216 0.97 10.15 7.98
C ALA A 216 -0.37 9.41 7.91
N PHE A 217 -1.13 9.58 6.82
CA PHE A 217 -2.33 8.77 6.60
C PHE A 217 -1.98 7.28 6.55
N LEU A 218 -1.02 6.88 5.70
CA LEU A 218 -0.68 5.49 5.47
C LEU A 218 -0.31 4.78 6.78
N VAL A 219 0.67 5.31 7.52
CA VAL A 219 1.16 4.70 8.75
C VAL A 219 0.05 4.64 9.81
N CYS A 220 -0.68 5.73 10.03
CA CYS A 220 -1.78 5.73 11.01
C CYS A 220 -2.90 4.76 10.62
N PHE A 221 -3.26 4.70 9.34
CA PHE A 221 -4.28 3.80 8.83
C PHE A 221 -3.89 2.34 9.05
N TYR A 222 -2.67 1.94 8.67
CA TYR A 222 -2.23 0.55 8.82
C TYR A 222 -1.87 0.18 10.28
N ILE A 223 -1.58 1.14 11.16
CA ILE A 223 -1.59 0.87 12.61
C ILE A 223 -2.99 0.44 13.06
N LEU A 224 -4.02 1.20 12.65
CA LEU A 224 -5.41 0.91 13.02
C LEU A 224 -5.91 -0.38 12.37
N GLU A 225 -5.57 -0.61 11.10
CA GLU A 225 -6.04 -1.77 10.34
C GLU A 225 -5.26 -3.03 10.73
N ASP A 226 -3.94 -3.06 10.57
CA ASP A 226 -3.16 -4.28 10.70
C ASP A 226 -2.81 -4.61 12.15
N LEU A 227 -2.34 -3.65 12.95
CA LEU A 227 -1.89 -3.97 14.32
C LEU A 227 -3.07 -4.27 15.25
N ILE A 228 -4.18 -3.55 15.12
CA ILE A 228 -5.39 -3.85 15.90
C ILE A 228 -5.98 -5.18 15.44
N SER A 229 -6.04 -5.46 14.14
CA SER A 229 -6.52 -6.77 13.64
C SER A 229 -5.62 -7.91 14.09
N ALA A 230 -4.29 -7.74 14.03
CA ALA A 230 -3.33 -8.72 14.55
C ALA A 230 -3.53 -8.98 16.04
N TYR A 231 -3.70 -7.92 16.84
CA TYR A 231 -3.96 -8.05 18.27
C TYR A 231 -5.24 -8.83 18.56
N ARG A 232 -6.31 -8.60 17.78
CA ARG A 232 -7.57 -9.35 17.93
C ARG A 232 -7.45 -10.80 17.50
N LEU A 233 -6.70 -11.07 16.45
CA LEU A 233 -6.56 -12.41 15.86
C LEU A 233 -5.53 -13.29 16.57
N ILE A 234 -4.59 -12.73 17.34
CA ILE A 234 -3.43 -13.48 17.85
C ILE A 234 -3.78 -14.75 18.65
N ASN A 235 -4.91 -14.74 19.37
CA ASN A 235 -5.36 -15.87 20.18
C ASN A 235 -6.31 -16.82 19.44
N VAL A 236 -6.80 -16.44 18.25
CA VAL A 236 -7.80 -17.19 17.48
C VAL A 236 -7.19 -17.74 16.19
N GLU A 237 -6.62 -16.85 15.38
CA GLU A 237 -5.97 -17.15 14.11
C GLU A 237 -4.55 -16.57 14.10
N PRO A 238 -3.59 -17.20 14.79
CA PRO A 238 -2.24 -16.66 14.96
C PRO A 238 -1.52 -16.43 13.62
N MET A 239 -1.78 -17.27 12.61
CA MET A 239 -1.22 -17.07 11.27
C MET A 239 -1.79 -15.83 10.59
N GLY A 240 -3.09 -15.56 10.74
CA GLY A 240 -3.71 -14.33 10.27
C GLY A 240 -3.09 -13.10 10.94
N ALA A 241 -2.86 -13.18 12.26
CA ALA A 241 -2.18 -12.11 13.00
C ALA A 241 -0.75 -11.86 12.50
N VAL A 242 0.03 -12.91 12.24
CA VAL A 242 1.38 -12.78 11.65
C VAL A 242 1.31 -12.17 10.25
N GLY A 243 0.32 -12.56 9.44
CA GLY A 243 0.06 -11.96 8.12
C GLY A 243 -0.07 -10.44 8.19
N HIS A 244 -0.95 -9.95 9.07
CA HIS A 244 -1.11 -8.51 9.31
C HIS A 244 0.18 -7.83 9.80
N ILE A 245 0.90 -8.44 10.75
CA ILE A 245 2.16 -7.87 11.24
C ILE A 245 3.19 -7.74 10.10
N VAL A 246 3.34 -8.79 9.28
CA VAL A 246 4.27 -8.79 8.14
C VAL A 246 3.88 -7.74 7.10
N HIS A 247 2.58 -7.59 6.82
CA HIS A 247 2.06 -6.56 5.93
C HIS A 247 2.38 -5.15 6.46
N PHE A 248 2.07 -4.88 7.73
CA PHE A 248 2.37 -3.61 8.39
C PHE A 248 3.86 -3.27 8.37
N LEU A 249 4.72 -4.26 8.65
CA LEU A 249 6.18 -4.07 8.66
C LEU A 249 6.70 -3.69 7.28
N LEU A 250 6.21 -4.32 6.21
CA LEU A 250 6.61 -3.98 4.84
C LEU A 250 6.20 -2.53 4.51
N LEU A 251 4.97 -2.17 4.85
CA LEU A 251 4.44 -0.85 4.56
C LEU A 251 5.15 0.24 5.37
N SER A 252 5.49 -0.06 6.63
CA SER A 252 6.28 0.82 7.49
C SER A 252 7.70 1.01 6.97
N ASP A 253 8.34 -0.06 6.49
CA ASP A 253 9.65 0.01 5.85
C ASP A 253 9.60 0.90 4.62
N PHE A 254 8.63 0.68 3.72
CA PHE A 254 8.39 1.52 2.55
C PHE A 254 8.17 2.99 2.91
N ALA A 255 7.37 3.29 3.93
CA ALA A 255 7.09 4.65 4.38
C ALA A 255 8.33 5.33 4.99
N CYS A 256 9.04 4.65 5.90
CA CYS A 256 10.27 5.15 6.50
C CYS A 256 11.36 5.38 5.46
N PHE A 257 11.48 4.45 4.50
CA PHE A 257 12.39 4.54 3.37
C PHE A 257 12.14 5.82 2.57
N LEU A 258 10.90 6.05 2.11
CA LEU A 258 10.58 7.24 1.30
C LEU A 258 10.67 8.54 2.09
N LEU A 259 10.23 8.57 3.34
CA LEU A 259 10.37 9.76 4.19
C LEU A 259 11.83 10.12 4.43
N ALA A 260 12.71 9.12 4.63
CA ALA A 260 14.14 9.36 4.76
C ALA A 260 14.73 9.99 3.48
N HIS A 261 14.22 9.61 2.31
CA HIS A 261 14.63 10.19 1.02
C HIS A 261 14.18 11.63 0.86
N ILE A 262 12.97 11.93 1.31
CA ILE A 262 12.36 13.26 1.17
C ILE A 262 13.07 14.27 2.08
N TYR A 263 13.41 13.88 3.31
CA TYR A 263 14.01 14.79 4.28
C TYR A 263 15.56 14.83 4.27
N ASN A 264 16.24 13.92 3.56
CA ASN A 264 17.72 13.93 3.44
C ASN A 264 18.21 13.63 2.02
N PRO A 265 17.84 14.43 0.99
CA PRO A 265 18.23 14.15 -0.39
C PRO A 265 19.76 14.12 -0.60
N ASP A 266 20.52 14.93 0.14
CA ASP A 266 21.99 15.04 -0.02
C ASP A 266 22.76 13.79 0.42
N LYS A 267 22.24 13.05 1.40
CA LYS A 267 22.87 11.80 1.85
C LYS A 267 22.71 10.67 0.83
N LEU A 268 21.73 10.82 -0.05
CA LEU A 268 21.41 9.85 -1.09
C LEU A 268 22.23 10.08 -2.34
N SER A 269 22.40 11.32 -2.79
CA SER A 269 23.23 11.62 -3.96
C SER A 269 24.64 11.06 -3.80
N GLY A 270 25.25 11.17 -2.62
CA GLY A 270 26.56 10.58 -2.32
C GLY A 270 26.59 9.04 -2.30
N GLY A 271 25.49 8.38 -1.92
CA GLY A 271 25.36 6.92 -1.94
C GLY A 271 25.05 6.34 -3.32
N LEU A 272 24.18 7.03 -4.08
CA LEU A 272 23.74 6.64 -5.42
C LEU A 272 24.86 6.83 -6.45
N LEU A 273 25.64 7.92 -6.36
CA LEU A 273 26.85 8.11 -7.17
C LEU A 273 27.89 7.01 -6.91
N ARG A 274 27.97 6.51 -5.67
CA ARG A 274 28.85 5.37 -5.33
C ARG A 274 28.33 4.04 -5.88
N TRP A 275 27.02 3.93 -6.12
CA TRP A 275 26.39 2.74 -6.70
C TRP A 275 26.46 2.75 -8.23
N TRP A 276 26.45 3.93 -8.86
CA TRP A 276 26.53 4.10 -10.32
C TRP A 276 27.95 4.33 -10.85
N GLY A 277 28.95 4.60 -10.01
CA GLY A 277 30.35 4.72 -10.40
C GLY A 277 31.17 3.49 -10.02
N PRO A 278 32.11 3.04 -10.85
CA PRO A 278 31.94 2.52 -12.21
C PRO A 278 32.26 1.02 -12.25
N GLU A 279 31.30 0.18 -12.66
CA GLU A 279 31.62 -0.96 -13.54
C GLU A 279 31.16 -0.60 -14.95
N GLN A 280 31.89 0.34 -15.56
CA GLN A 280 31.95 0.46 -17.02
C GLN A 280 32.91 -0.61 -17.57
N HIS A 281 32.59 -1.88 -17.33
CA HIS A 281 33.20 -3.01 -18.04
C HIS A 281 32.15 -3.67 -18.93
N TRP A 282 31.64 -2.89 -19.88
CA TRP A 282 31.06 -3.44 -21.10
C TRP A 282 32.05 -3.11 -22.22
N VAL A 283 32.95 -4.06 -22.47
CA VAL A 283 33.68 -4.22 -23.74
C VAL A 283 32.77 -4.99 -24.68
#